data_AF-A0A1G7K1J6-F1
#
_entry.id   AF-A0A1G7K1J6-F1
#
_cell.length_a   1.000
_cell.length_b   1.000
_cell.length_c   1.000
_cell.angle_alpha   90.00
_cell.angle_beta   90.00
_cell.angle_gamma   90.00
#
_symmetry.space_group_name_H-M   'P 1'
#
loop_
_entity.id
_entity.type
_entity.pdbx_description
1 polymer ?
#
loop_
_entity_poly.entity_id
_entity_poly.type
_entity_poly.pdbx_seq_one_letter_code
_entity_poly.pdbx_strand_id
1 'polypeptide(L)'
;MIVLSAALTKSSSAWAAGNNNGCLDTGALANGFYHVLVIKNPATSTVDVLMSKSATAPTMLGGYTLFRRVGSVWYNSGGLFSTLLQRGREFYWPGSALDFTTNTLGTTLQTFALASVTAGIQVQALVNIIAWNSVQNTTWWTHEVGLTDNAPGYNVGANGLEASTATSGNAADLRVWTNTSAQIYARSSAANTSYRCFSRGWFDPLEN
;
A
#
# COMPACT_ATOMS: atom_id res chain seq x y z
N MET A 1 -0.79 -6.27 26.20
CA MET A 1 -1.43 -5.44 25.15
C MET A 1 -0.97 -3.99 25.30
N ILE A 2 -0.54 -3.32 24.22
CA ILE A 2 -0.21 -1.88 24.23
C ILE A 2 -1.44 -1.10 23.79
N VAL A 3 -2.02 -0.30 24.71
CA VAL A 3 -3.25 0.48 24.49
C VAL A 3 -3.03 1.91 24.95
N LEU A 4 -3.48 2.86 24.14
CA LEU A 4 -3.56 4.27 24.50
C LEU A 4 -4.71 4.47 25.50
N SER A 5 -4.43 5.09 26.64
CA SER A 5 -5.44 5.38 27.66
C SER A 5 -6.38 6.51 27.26
N ALA A 6 -5.94 7.39 26.36
CA ALA A 6 -6.72 8.50 25.82
C ALA A 6 -6.26 8.84 24.39
N ALA A 7 -7.09 9.58 23.66
CA ALA A 7 -6.70 10.14 22.38
C ALA A 7 -5.55 11.16 22.55
N LEU A 8 -4.59 11.14 21.63
CA LEU A 8 -3.49 12.10 21.57
C LEU A 8 -3.57 12.88 20.25
N THR A 9 -3.40 14.18 20.35
CA THR A 9 -3.07 15.06 19.23
C THR A 9 -1.56 15.18 19.17
N LYS A 10 -0.95 14.88 18.02
CA LYS A 10 0.50 14.97 17.81
C LYS A 10 0.79 15.81 16.58
N SER A 11 1.86 16.60 16.63
CA SER A 11 2.39 17.27 15.45
C SER A 11 3.43 16.39 14.76
N SER A 12 3.87 16.76 13.55
CA SER A 12 4.93 16.07 12.82
C SER A 12 6.34 16.57 13.15
N SER A 13 6.50 17.33 14.24
CA SER A 13 7.80 17.71 14.78
C SER A 13 8.52 16.49 15.40
N ALA A 14 9.79 16.67 15.76
CA ALA A 14 10.57 15.66 16.47
C ALA A 14 9.82 15.13 17.70
N TRP A 15 9.90 13.82 17.93
CA TRP A 15 9.12 13.15 18.95
C TRP A 15 9.43 13.68 20.35
N ALA A 16 8.37 13.95 21.11
CA ALA A 16 8.43 14.15 22.55
C ALA A 16 7.18 13.52 23.20
N ALA A 17 7.34 13.06 24.44
CA ALA A 17 6.28 12.36 25.14
C ALA A 17 5.08 13.28 25.46
N GLY A 18 3.86 12.76 25.38
CA GLY A 18 2.62 13.44 25.77
C GLY A 18 1.81 14.05 24.62
N ASN A 19 0.68 14.64 25.00
CA ASN A 19 -0.27 15.28 24.10
C ASN A 19 0.26 16.62 23.56
N ASN A 20 -0.15 17.01 22.35
CA ASN A 20 0.25 18.23 21.65
C ASN A 20 1.77 18.35 21.34
N ASN A 21 2.49 17.23 21.37
CA ASN A 21 3.92 17.15 21.07
C ASN A 21 4.18 16.47 19.72
N GLY A 22 5.41 16.52 19.24
CA GLY A 22 5.83 15.87 18.00
C GLY A 22 5.75 14.34 18.06
N CYS A 23 5.61 13.68 16.92
CA CYS A 23 5.63 12.22 16.80
C CYS A 23 6.75 11.67 15.90
N LEU A 24 7.51 12.49 15.18
CA LEU A 24 8.52 12.00 14.22
C LEU A 24 9.75 11.46 14.95
N ASP A 25 10.08 10.20 14.71
CA ASP A 25 11.15 9.49 15.42
C ASP A 25 12.55 10.01 15.10
N THR A 26 12.79 10.38 13.84
CA THR A 26 14.09 10.88 13.38
C THR A 26 13.97 11.72 12.11
N GLY A 27 14.98 12.56 11.90
CA GLY A 27 15.16 13.34 10.68
C GLY A 27 14.06 14.38 10.45
N ALA A 28 13.81 14.67 9.17
CA ALA A 28 12.79 15.60 8.71
C ALA A 28 11.78 14.88 7.82
N LEU A 29 10.58 15.47 7.71
CA LEU A 29 9.57 14.98 6.80
C LEU A 29 10.04 15.06 5.35
N ALA A 30 9.79 13.99 4.60
CA ALA A 30 9.98 13.93 3.16
C ALA A 30 8.79 13.17 2.56
N ASN A 31 8.55 13.36 1.25
CA ASN A 31 7.44 12.70 0.60
C ASN A 31 7.52 11.17 0.77
N GLY A 32 6.42 10.55 1.18
CA GLY A 32 6.35 9.11 1.37
C GLY A 32 5.41 8.66 2.48
N PHE A 33 5.36 7.35 2.67
CA PHE A 33 4.65 6.72 3.79
C PHE A 33 5.44 6.81 5.08
N TYR A 34 4.70 7.04 6.15
CA TYR A 34 5.15 6.91 7.53
C TYR A 34 4.22 5.96 8.27
N HIS A 35 4.80 5.03 9.00
CA HIS A 35 4.09 4.10 9.86
C HIS A 35 3.78 4.76 11.19
N VAL A 36 2.54 4.61 11.64
CA VAL A 36 2.09 5.09 12.95
C VAL A 36 2.19 3.93 13.93
N LEU A 37 2.88 4.15 15.04
CA LEU A 37 3.18 3.15 16.05
C LEU A 37 2.70 3.63 17.42
N VAL A 38 2.05 2.74 18.17
CA VAL A 38 1.88 2.93 19.62
C VAL A 38 3.10 2.35 20.32
N ILE A 39 3.71 3.14 21.18
CA ILE A 39 4.96 2.81 21.86
C ILE A 39 4.73 2.76 23.37
N LYS A 40 5.47 1.89 24.09
CA LYS A 40 5.39 1.76 25.54
C LYS A 40 6.76 1.84 26.19
N ASN A 41 6.85 2.62 27.26
CA ASN A 41 7.94 2.57 28.21
C ASN A 41 7.63 1.49 29.26
N PRO A 42 8.40 0.39 29.34
CA PRO A 42 8.09 -0.71 30.25
C PRO A 42 8.34 -0.36 31.72
N ALA A 43 9.21 0.60 32.02
CA ALA A 43 9.54 0.99 33.39
C ALA A 43 8.41 1.84 34.03
N THR A 44 7.83 2.76 33.25
CA THR A 44 6.75 3.65 33.72
C THR A 44 5.36 3.18 33.33
N SER A 45 5.27 2.18 32.46
CA SER A 45 4.04 1.74 31.80
C SER A 45 3.32 2.82 30.97
N THR A 46 3.97 3.94 30.66
CA THR A 46 3.40 4.99 29.82
C THR A 46 3.33 4.56 28.36
N VAL A 47 2.24 4.91 27.68
CA VAL A 47 2.01 4.64 26.25
C VAL A 47 1.89 5.96 25.50
N ASP A 48 2.53 6.04 24.34
CA ASP A 48 2.51 7.21 23.45
C ASP A 48 2.42 6.76 21.99
N VAL A 49 2.43 7.72 21.07
CA VAL A 49 2.47 7.51 19.62
C VAL A 49 3.79 8.04 19.06
N LEU A 50 4.33 7.28 18.11
CA LEU A 50 5.50 7.62 17.33
C LEU A 50 5.21 7.33 15.85
N MET A 51 5.84 8.10 14.98
CA MET A 51 5.73 8.00 13.53
C MET A 51 7.13 7.79 12.96
N SER A 52 7.27 6.79 12.09
CA SER A 52 8.57 6.40 11.52
C SER A 52 8.45 6.01 10.05
N LYS A 53 9.53 6.15 9.29
CA LYS A 53 9.63 5.54 7.95
C LYS A 53 9.80 4.01 8.00
N SER A 54 10.09 3.45 9.16
CA SER A 54 10.29 2.00 9.35
C SER A 54 9.14 1.39 10.15
N ALA A 55 8.50 0.36 9.59
CA ALA A 55 7.45 -0.38 10.28
C ALA A 55 7.99 -1.31 11.38
N THR A 56 9.23 -1.78 11.21
CA THR A 56 9.82 -2.88 11.99
C THR A 56 11.04 -2.45 12.81
N ALA A 57 11.64 -1.31 12.50
CA ALA A 57 12.80 -0.76 13.21
C ALA A 57 12.70 0.77 13.35
N PRO A 58 11.68 1.29 14.07
CA PRO A 58 11.60 2.71 14.40
C PRO A 58 12.74 3.13 15.35
N THR A 59 13.14 4.40 15.30
CA THR A 59 14.10 4.94 16.27
C THR A 59 13.39 5.24 17.57
N MET A 60 13.61 4.41 18.59
CA MET A 60 12.94 4.55 19.88
C MET A 60 13.66 5.55 20.80
N LEU A 61 12.91 6.41 21.49
CA LEU A 61 13.42 7.50 22.32
C LEU A 61 12.82 7.47 23.73
N GLY A 62 13.46 8.13 24.71
CA GLY A 62 12.87 8.40 26.03
C GLY A 62 12.57 7.16 26.89
N GLY A 63 13.28 6.05 26.68
CA GLY A 63 13.07 4.79 27.41
C GLY A 63 11.86 3.97 26.94
N TYR A 64 11.19 4.39 25.87
CA TYR A 64 10.21 3.56 25.18
C TYR A 64 10.96 2.47 24.41
N THR A 65 10.57 1.21 24.56
CA THR A 65 11.29 0.07 23.93
C THR A 65 10.37 -0.96 23.30
N LEU A 66 9.06 -0.90 23.60
CA LEU A 66 8.06 -1.76 23.00
C LEU A 66 7.22 -0.94 22.02
N PHE A 67 6.85 -1.53 20.89
CA PHE A 67 5.97 -0.87 19.93
C PHE A 67 5.00 -1.85 19.27
N ARG A 68 3.90 -1.30 18.75
CA ARG A 68 2.96 -2.00 17.88
C ARG A 68 2.49 -1.02 16.80
N ARG A 69 2.48 -1.44 15.55
CA ARG A 69 2.00 -0.61 14.44
C ARG A 69 0.46 -0.56 14.42
N VAL A 70 -0.09 0.60 14.05
CA VAL A 70 -1.55 0.82 13.96
C VAL A 70 -2.02 1.33 12.60
N GLY A 71 -1.09 1.64 11.69
CA GLY A 71 -1.41 2.04 10.33
C GLY A 71 -0.23 2.71 9.65
N SER A 72 -0.52 3.35 8.51
CA SER A 72 0.40 4.20 7.78
C SER A 72 -0.33 5.46 7.31
N VAL A 73 0.39 6.57 7.22
CA VAL A 73 -0.07 7.85 6.67
C VAL A 73 0.89 8.31 5.58
N TRP A 74 0.42 9.11 4.64
CA TRP A 74 1.24 9.63 3.54
C TRP A 74 1.50 11.12 3.68
N TYR A 75 2.76 11.51 3.71
CA TYR A 75 3.18 12.89 3.60
C TYR A 75 3.41 13.23 2.12
N ASN A 76 2.58 14.11 1.55
CA ASN A 76 2.61 14.44 0.13
C ASN A 76 3.65 15.51 -0.22
N SER A 77 3.92 15.66 -1.51
CA SER A 77 4.87 16.65 -2.03
C SER A 77 4.42 18.11 -1.82
N GLY A 78 3.15 18.34 -1.48
CA GLY A 78 2.61 19.64 -1.09
C GLY A 78 2.89 20.02 0.37
N GLY A 79 3.61 19.18 1.13
CA GLY A 79 3.98 19.48 2.51
C GLY A 79 2.87 19.21 3.53
N LEU A 80 1.90 18.36 3.19
CA LEU A 80 0.77 18.01 4.04
C LEU A 80 0.60 16.49 4.12
N PHE A 81 -0.04 16.02 5.20
CA PHE A 81 -0.52 14.64 5.22
C PHE A 81 -1.77 14.52 4.35
N SER A 82 -1.78 13.52 3.47
CA SER A 82 -2.96 13.20 2.67
C SER A 82 -4.08 12.66 3.56
N THR A 83 -5.31 13.09 3.28
CA THR A 83 -6.51 12.57 3.93
C THR A 83 -6.69 11.09 3.60
N LEU A 84 -7.07 10.31 4.61
CA LEU A 84 -7.39 8.89 4.50
C LEU A 84 -8.75 8.63 5.16
N LEU A 85 -9.58 7.80 4.53
CA LEU A 85 -10.76 7.23 5.17
C LEU A 85 -10.40 5.87 5.74
N GLN A 86 -10.37 5.75 7.06
CA GLN A 86 -10.09 4.49 7.73
C GLN A 86 -11.39 3.79 8.19
N ARG A 87 -11.52 2.51 7.85
CA ARG A 87 -12.61 1.62 8.29
C ARG A 87 -11.99 0.37 8.90
N GLY A 88 -11.77 0.41 10.21
CA GLY A 88 -11.02 -0.66 10.90
C GLY A 88 -9.60 -0.79 10.34
N ARG A 89 -9.34 -1.90 9.63
CA ARG A 89 -8.06 -2.24 9.00
C ARG A 89 -7.93 -1.81 7.54
N GLU A 90 -8.99 -1.25 6.96
CA GLU A 90 -8.96 -0.74 5.58
C GLU A 90 -8.70 0.77 5.56
N PHE A 91 -7.77 1.18 4.72
CA PHE A 91 -7.36 2.56 4.52
C PHE A 91 -7.66 2.94 3.08
N TYR A 92 -8.57 3.88 2.87
CA TYR A 92 -8.99 4.33 1.55
C TYR A 92 -8.50 5.73 1.26
N TRP A 93 -8.07 5.92 0.02
CA TRP A 93 -7.92 7.24 -0.55
C TRP A 93 -9.30 7.85 -0.81
N PRO A 94 -9.50 9.17 -0.60
CA PRO A 94 -10.74 9.85 -0.96
C PRO A 94 -11.05 9.82 -2.47
N GLY A 95 -10.04 9.58 -3.30
CA GLY A 95 -10.15 9.35 -4.75
C GLY A 95 -9.25 8.21 -5.20
N SER A 96 -9.17 7.96 -6.50
CA SER A 96 -8.25 6.96 -7.08
C SER A 96 -6.96 7.60 -7.58
N ALA A 97 -5.81 7.02 -7.26
CA ALA A 97 -4.52 7.44 -7.80
C ALA A 97 -4.06 6.48 -8.91
N LEU A 98 -3.67 7.00 -10.08
CA LEU A 98 -3.00 6.21 -11.12
C LEU A 98 -1.57 5.92 -10.66
N ASP A 99 -1.28 4.67 -10.29
CA ASP A 99 0.06 4.27 -9.84
C ASP A 99 0.98 3.98 -11.01
N PHE A 100 0.47 3.33 -12.06
CA PHE A 100 1.26 3.09 -13.27
C PHE A 100 0.40 2.87 -14.51
N THR A 101 1.04 3.11 -15.66
CA THR A 101 0.53 2.81 -17.00
C THR A 101 1.63 2.15 -17.82
N THR A 102 1.29 1.12 -18.58
CA THR A 102 2.18 0.49 -19.56
C THR A 102 1.40 0.10 -20.81
N ASN A 103 2.07 0.10 -21.95
CA ASN A 103 1.53 -0.41 -23.23
C ASN A 103 2.28 -1.66 -23.70
N THR A 104 3.12 -2.24 -22.83
CA THR A 104 4.04 -3.33 -23.17
C THR A 104 3.84 -4.54 -22.26
N LEU A 105 2.70 -4.64 -21.57
CA LEU A 105 2.38 -5.87 -20.85
C LEU A 105 2.26 -7.00 -21.88
N GLY A 106 2.95 -8.10 -21.62
CA GLY A 106 3.03 -9.22 -22.55
C GLY A 106 2.96 -10.57 -21.86
N THR A 107 3.38 -11.60 -22.58
CA THR A 107 3.35 -12.99 -22.12
C THR A 107 4.37 -13.31 -21.04
N THR A 108 5.36 -12.45 -20.84
CA THR A 108 6.33 -12.57 -19.75
C THR A 108 5.82 -11.83 -18.52
N LEU A 109 5.98 -12.46 -17.35
CA LEU A 109 5.66 -11.87 -16.06
C LEU A 109 6.41 -10.55 -15.85
N GLN A 110 5.69 -9.51 -15.42
CA GLN A 110 6.24 -8.19 -15.12
C GLN A 110 5.92 -7.78 -13.69
N THR A 111 6.85 -7.03 -13.09
CA THR A 111 6.75 -6.48 -11.75
C THR A 111 6.35 -5.02 -11.79
N PHE A 112 5.37 -4.65 -10.97
CA PHE A 112 4.92 -3.27 -10.85
C PHE A 112 4.94 -2.81 -9.40
N ALA A 113 5.51 -1.63 -9.14
CA ALA A 113 5.50 -1.00 -7.83
C ALA A 113 4.28 -0.08 -7.69
N LEU A 114 3.62 -0.14 -6.54
CA LEU A 114 2.45 0.66 -6.20
C LEU A 114 2.87 1.80 -5.27
N ALA A 115 3.12 2.98 -5.84
CA ALA A 115 3.58 4.14 -5.07
C ALA A 115 2.52 4.66 -4.06
N SER A 116 1.25 4.42 -4.34
CA SER A 116 0.12 4.82 -3.48
C SER A 116 -0.28 3.76 -2.45
N VAL A 117 0.57 2.74 -2.23
CA VAL A 117 0.39 1.69 -1.21
C VAL A 117 1.64 1.62 -0.34
N THR A 118 1.45 1.40 0.97
CA THR A 118 2.56 1.39 1.93
C THR A 118 3.56 0.27 1.65
N ALA A 119 4.86 0.60 1.66
CA ALA A 119 5.96 -0.36 1.63
C ALA A 119 6.43 -0.70 3.05
N GLY A 120 7.46 -1.56 3.17
CA GLY A 120 8.05 -2.04 4.43
C GLY A 120 7.30 -3.19 5.10
N ILE A 121 6.10 -3.52 4.60
CA ILE A 121 5.20 -4.57 5.10
C ILE A 121 4.43 -5.17 3.92
N GLN A 122 3.80 -6.32 4.15
CA GLN A 122 2.82 -6.86 3.21
C GLN A 122 1.42 -6.35 3.56
N VAL A 123 0.70 -5.87 2.55
CA VAL A 123 -0.70 -5.42 2.66
C VAL A 123 -1.49 -5.94 1.46
N GLN A 124 -2.81 -5.96 1.55
CA GLN A 124 -3.65 -6.17 0.38
C GLN A 124 -3.91 -4.81 -0.27
N ALA A 125 -3.31 -4.57 -1.43
CA ALA A 125 -3.64 -3.41 -2.25
C ALA A 125 -5.06 -3.56 -2.80
N LEU A 126 -5.85 -2.49 -2.67
CA LEU A 126 -7.19 -2.37 -3.24
C LEU A 126 -7.06 -1.61 -4.56
N VAL A 127 -7.06 -2.32 -5.68
CA VAL A 127 -6.74 -1.74 -6.99
C VAL A 127 -7.90 -1.88 -7.96
N ASN A 128 -8.02 -0.91 -8.87
CA ASN A 128 -8.80 -1.04 -10.09
C ASN A 128 -7.81 -1.13 -11.26
N ILE A 129 -7.92 -2.20 -12.02
CA ILE A 129 -7.08 -2.45 -13.19
C ILE A 129 -7.90 -2.18 -14.43
N ILE A 130 -7.34 -1.45 -15.38
CA ILE A 130 -7.92 -1.30 -16.72
C ILE A 130 -6.90 -1.79 -17.74
N ALA A 131 -7.29 -2.76 -18.57
CA ALA A 131 -6.43 -3.25 -19.63
C ALA A 131 -7.20 -3.57 -20.91
N TRP A 132 -6.50 -3.49 -22.04
CA TRP A 132 -7.03 -3.79 -23.38
C TRP A 132 -5.91 -4.18 -24.34
N ASN A 133 -6.31 -4.83 -25.43
CA ASN A 133 -5.44 -5.17 -26.54
C ASN A 133 -6.27 -5.16 -27.84
N SER A 134 -5.65 -4.96 -29.01
CA SER A 134 -6.32 -5.11 -30.31
C SER A 134 -6.56 -6.58 -30.70
N VAL A 135 -5.92 -7.53 -30.01
CA VAL A 135 -6.12 -8.97 -30.17
C VAL A 135 -7.35 -9.41 -29.37
N GLN A 136 -8.30 -10.02 -30.07
CA GLN A 136 -9.51 -10.54 -29.44
C GLN A 136 -9.18 -11.62 -28.41
N ASN A 137 -9.98 -11.68 -27.35
CA ASN A 137 -9.88 -12.67 -26.29
C ASN A 137 -8.53 -12.62 -25.54
N THR A 138 -7.95 -11.42 -25.45
CA THR A 138 -6.75 -11.19 -24.64
C THR A 138 -7.12 -11.23 -23.17
N THR A 139 -6.49 -12.12 -22.41
CA THR A 139 -6.67 -12.25 -20.97
C THR A 139 -5.46 -11.67 -20.25
N TRP A 140 -5.67 -11.13 -19.06
CA TRP A 140 -4.58 -10.75 -18.17
C TRP A 140 -4.83 -11.28 -16.77
N TRP A 141 -3.73 -11.40 -16.05
CA TRP A 141 -3.76 -11.82 -14.69
C TRP A 141 -2.79 -10.99 -13.86
N THR A 142 -3.34 -10.38 -12.83
CA THR A 142 -2.63 -9.60 -11.82
C THR A 142 -2.67 -10.34 -10.49
N HIS A 143 -1.51 -10.60 -9.89
CA HIS A 143 -1.44 -11.39 -8.67
C HIS A 143 -0.28 -10.96 -7.77
N GLU A 144 -0.21 -11.55 -6.58
CA GLU A 144 0.85 -11.27 -5.63
C GLU A 144 2.17 -11.90 -6.08
N VAL A 145 3.28 -11.29 -5.65
CA VAL A 145 4.66 -11.68 -6.00
C VAL A 145 5.02 -13.11 -5.56
N GLY A 146 4.35 -13.62 -4.53
CA GLY A 146 4.63 -14.94 -3.94
C GLY A 146 3.85 -16.12 -4.55
N LEU A 147 2.85 -15.87 -5.41
CA LEU A 147 2.08 -16.95 -6.03
C LEU A 147 2.82 -17.56 -7.22
N THR A 148 2.61 -18.87 -7.43
CA THR A 148 3.04 -19.56 -8.64
C THR A 148 2.42 -18.89 -9.86
N ASP A 149 3.26 -18.48 -10.81
CA ASP A 149 2.81 -17.89 -12.05
C ASP A 149 2.32 -18.95 -13.05
N ASN A 150 1.20 -18.67 -13.72
CA ASN A 150 0.61 -19.47 -14.78
C ASN A 150 0.18 -18.53 -15.91
N ALA A 151 0.37 -18.97 -17.16
CA ALA A 151 -0.06 -18.18 -18.30
C ALA A 151 -1.59 -17.99 -18.29
N PRO A 152 -2.11 -16.75 -18.35
CA PRO A 152 -3.53 -16.52 -18.28
C PRO A 152 -4.23 -17.06 -19.53
N GLY A 153 -5.43 -17.59 -19.33
CA GLY A 153 -6.28 -18.14 -20.39
C GLY A 153 -7.61 -18.61 -19.82
N TYR A 154 -8.57 -18.92 -20.69
CA TYR A 154 -9.93 -19.33 -20.29
C TYR A 154 -9.98 -20.51 -19.31
N ASN A 155 -9.03 -21.44 -19.42
CA ASN A 155 -8.96 -22.64 -18.59
C ASN A 155 -7.98 -22.53 -17.41
N VAL A 156 -7.26 -21.41 -17.29
CA VAL A 156 -6.15 -21.23 -16.32
C VAL A 156 -6.45 -20.14 -15.29
N GLY A 157 -7.59 -19.46 -15.43
CA GLY A 157 -7.98 -18.35 -14.56
C GLY A 157 -7.32 -17.04 -14.99
N ALA A 158 -8.14 -16.03 -15.23
CA ALA A 158 -7.71 -14.66 -15.50
C ALA A 158 -8.60 -13.74 -14.67
N ASN A 159 -8.09 -12.57 -14.28
CA ASN A 159 -8.90 -11.58 -13.59
C ASN A 159 -9.30 -10.40 -14.47
N GLY A 160 -8.98 -10.47 -15.75
CA GLY A 160 -9.69 -9.71 -16.79
C GLY A 160 -9.53 -10.34 -18.18
N LEU A 161 -10.45 -9.97 -19.05
CA LEU A 161 -10.59 -10.46 -20.42
C LEU A 161 -11.06 -9.31 -21.31
N GLU A 162 -10.32 -9.05 -22.37
CA GLU A 162 -10.75 -8.26 -23.52
C GLU A 162 -11.35 -9.21 -24.56
N ALA A 163 -12.67 -9.22 -24.68
CA ALA A 163 -13.39 -10.09 -25.62
C ALA A 163 -13.53 -9.49 -27.03
N SER A 164 -13.07 -8.24 -27.24
CA SER A 164 -13.22 -7.51 -28.49
C SER A 164 -11.86 -7.23 -29.16
N THR A 165 -11.89 -6.76 -30.40
CA THR A 165 -10.72 -6.16 -31.08
C THR A 165 -10.68 -4.64 -30.92
N ALA A 166 -11.71 -4.06 -30.30
CA ALA A 166 -11.76 -2.65 -30.01
C ALA A 166 -10.85 -2.34 -28.83
N THR A 167 -10.28 -1.14 -28.83
CA THR A 167 -9.43 -0.60 -27.76
C THR A 167 -10.30 -0.19 -26.56
N SER A 168 -11.20 -1.08 -26.12
CA SER A 168 -12.22 -0.85 -25.10
C SER A 168 -11.79 -1.45 -23.77
N GLY A 169 -10.93 -0.74 -23.04
CA GLY A 169 -10.44 -1.13 -21.71
C GLY A 169 -11.48 -1.81 -20.83
N ASN A 170 -11.24 -3.08 -20.47
CA ASN A 170 -12.03 -3.73 -19.43
C ASN A 170 -11.44 -3.43 -18.07
N ALA A 171 -12.33 -3.14 -17.12
CA ALA A 171 -11.97 -2.79 -15.76
C ALA A 171 -12.23 -3.96 -14.80
N ALA A 172 -11.29 -4.22 -13.90
CA ALA A 172 -11.41 -5.22 -12.84
C ALA A 172 -11.02 -4.61 -11.49
N ASP A 173 -11.88 -4.80 -10.48
CA ASP A 173 -11.58 -4.44 -9.10
C ASP A 173 -10.96 -5.63 -8.38
N LEU A 174 -9.73 -5.47 -7.91
CA LEU A 174 -8.94 -6.55 -7.32
C LEU A 174 -8.46 -6.19 -5.91
N ARG A 175 -8.33 -7.22 -5.07
CA ARG A 175 -7.53 -7.18 -3.84
C ARG A 175 -6.33 -8.09 -4.04
N VAL A 176 -5.12 -7.53 -3.98
CA VAL A 176 -3.88 -8.27 -4.28
C VAL A 176 -2.86 -8.01 -3.19
N TRP A 177 -2.28 -9.06 -2.61
CA TRP A 177 -1.19 -8.92 -1.65
C TRP A 177 0.05 -8.33 -2.31
N THR A 178 0.68 -7.37 -1.65
CA THR A 178 1.98 -6.84 -2.05
C THR A 178 3.11 -7.58 -1.34
N ASN A 179 4.29 -7.58 -1.95
CA ASN A 179 5.52 -7.83 -1.17
C ASN A 179 5.85 -6.58 -0.31
N THR A 180 6.93 -6.68 0.48
CA THR A 180 7.41 -5.58 1.34
C THR A 180 7.93 -4.37 0.57
N SER A 181 8.12 -4.47 -0.74
CA SER A 181 8.47 -3.35 -1.62
C SER A 181 7.25 -2.70 -2.28
N ALA A 182 6.03 -3.01 -1.82
CA ALA A 182 4.76 -2.57 -2.41
C ALA A 182 4.61 -2.99 -3.88
N GLN A 183 5.07 -4.19 -4.24
CA GLN A 183 5.01 -4.70 -5.62
C GLN A 183 3.95 -5.77 -5.80
N ILE A 184 3.41 -5.82 -7.03
CA ILE A 184 2.52 -6.85 -7.57
C ILE A 184 3.07 -7.36 -8.90
N TYR A 185 2.59 -8.52 -9.34
CA TYR A 185 2.89 -9.08 -10.65
C TYR A 185 1.71 -9.00 -11.59
N ALA A 186 1.99 -8.85 -12.89
CA ALA A 186 1.00 -9.05 -13.93
C ALA A 186 1.62 -9.60 -15.21
N ARG A 187 0.80 -10.31 -15.98
CA ARG A 187 1.08 -10.74 -17.37
C ARG A 187 -0.20 -10.79 -18.19
N SER A 188 -0.04 -10.80 -19.51
CA SER A 188 -1.11 -10.93 -20.49
C SER A 188 -0.93 -12.18 -21.34
N SER A 189 -2.00 -12.68 -21.98
CA SER A 189 -1.91 -13.73 -23.00
C SER A 189 -1.43 -13.20 -24.36
N ALA A 190 -1.43 -11.87 -24.55
CA ALA A 190 -0.96 -11.21 -25.77
C ALA A 190 0.07 -10.11 -25.47
N ALA A 191 1.02 -9.93 -26.39
CA ALA A 191 2.00 -8.84 -26.32
C ALA A 191 1.34 -7.46 -26.54
N ASN A 192 1.99 -6.41 -26.05
CA ASN A 192 1.55 -5.02 -26.19
C ASN A 192 0.15 -4.73 -25.63
N THR A 193 -0.21 -5.43 -24.56
CA THR A 193 -1.44 -5.16 -23.82
C THR A 193 -1.24 -3.86 -23.05
N SER A 194 -2.13 -2.89 -23.29
CA SER A 194 -2.21 -1.70 -22.46
C SER A 194 -2.76 -2.08 -21.11
N TYR A 195 -2.13 -1.61 -20.05
CA TYR A 195 -2.46 -1.96 -18.69
C TYR A 195 -2.23 -0.76 -17.77
N ARG A 196 -3.25 -0.43 -16.98
CA ARG A 196 -3.26 0.68 -16.02
C ARG A 196 -3.70 0.18 -14.67
N CYS A 197 -3.06 0.67 -13.62
CA CYS A 197 -3.42 0.36 -12.24
C CYS A 197 -3.76 1.64 -11.49
N PHE A 198 -4.96 1.65 -10.91
CA PHE A 198 -5.41 2.70 -10.02
C PHE A 198 -5.51 2.15 -8.60
N SER A 199 -4.75 2.72 -7.68
CA SER A 199 -4.81 2.36 -6.27
C SER A 199 -5.91 3.15 -5.58
N ARG A 200 -6.79 2.44 -4.86
CA ARG A 200 -7.89 3.00 -4.06
C ARG A 200 -7.59 3.01 -2.57
N GLY A 201 -6.58 2.26 -2.14
CA GLY A 201 -6.22 2.08 -0.74
C GLY A 201 -5.58 0.73 -0.50
N TRP A 202 -5.57 0.33 0.77
CA TRP A 202 -5.06 -0.98 1.18
C TRP A 202 -5.81 -1.50 2.40
N PHE A 203 -5.90 -2.83 2.51
CA PHE A 203 -6.20 -3.51 3.76
C PHE A 203 -4.89 -3.90 4.43
N ASP A 204 -4.78 -3.55 5.71
CA ASP A 204 -3.60 -3.77 6.50
C ASP A 204 -3.86 -4.82 7.59
N PRO A 205 -3.21 -6.00 7.51
CA PRO A 205 -3.39 -7.03 8.50
C PRO A 205 -2.81 -6.64 9.86
N LEU A 206 -2.03 -5.57 10.04
CA LEU A 206 -1.46 -5.06 11.32
C LEU A 206 -0.84 -6.12 12.28
N GLU A 207 -0.63 -7.33 11.79
CA GLU A 207 -0.10 -8.51 12.44
C GLU A 207 1.01 -8.98 11.51
N ASN A 208 2.20 -9.21 12.07
CA ASN A 208 3.31 -9.81 11.32
C ASN A 208 3.11 -11.32 11.24
#